data_AF-A0A7C1NJV3-F1
#
_entry.id   AF-A0A7C1NJV3-F1
#
_cell.length_a   1.000
_cell.length_b   1.000
_cell.length_c   1.000
_cell.angle_alpha   90.00
_cell.angle_beta   90.00
_cell.angle_gamma   90.00
#
_symmetry.space_group_name_H-M   'P 1'
#
loop_
_entity.id
_entity.type
_entity.pdbx_description
1 polymer ?
#
loop_
_entity_poly.entity_id
_entity_poly.type
_entity_poly.pdbx_seq_one_letter_code
_entity_poly.pdbx_strand_id
1 'polypeptide(L)'
;MSQDDRYKEIIKREMAKLTRPVKLNVFTCKEKQLDGSQIRECMDCNQFMALLHVYEENSNGMLTIEEMCIDENPEFAKQYDISRVPTILFIDETGKE
;
A
#
# COMPACT_ATOMS: atom_id res chain seq x y z
N MET A 1 -13.17 -8.30 -25.63
CA MET A 1 -12.46 -7.67 -24.50
C MET A 1 -12.30 -8.72 -23.42
N SER A 2 -11.11 -8.89 -22.87
CA SER A 2 -10.91 -9.83 -21.76
C SER A 2 -11.54 -9.28 -20.47
N GLN A 3 -11.74 -10.13 -19.46
CA GLN A 3 -12.21 -9.64 -18.14
C GLN A 3 -11.22 -8.63 -17.53
N ASP A 4 -9.92 -8.84 -17.73
CA ASP A 4 -8.86 -7.97 -17.22
C ASP A 4 -8.91 -6.57 -17.83
N ASP A 5 -9.21 -6.46 -19.13
CA ASP A 5 -9.36 -5.16 -19.79
C ASP A 5 -10.54 -4.37 -19.18
N ARG A 6 -11.63 -5.06 -18.85
CA ARG A 6 -12.80 -4.44 -18.24
C ARG A 6 -12.50 -3.93 -16.83
N TYR A 7 -11.74 -4.69 -16.03
CA TYR A 7 -11.36 -4.25 -14.69
C TYR A 7 -10.42 -3.05 -14.73
N LYS A 8 -9.44 -3.04 -15.64
CA LYS A 8 -8.53 -1.89 -15.81
C LYS A 8 -9.27 -0.60 -16.17
N GLU A 9 -10.23 -0.67 -17.08
CA GLU A 9 -11.03 0.51 -17.45
C GLU A 9 -11.89 1.03 -16.29
N ILE A 10 -12.44 0.13 -15.47
CA ILE A 10 -13.15 0.53 -14.24
C ILE A 10 -12.18 1.22 -13.28
N ILE A 11 -11.02 0.62 -13.01
CA ILE A 11 -10.01 1.19 -12.11
C ILE A 11 -9.60 2.59 -12.58
N LYS A 12 -9.23 2.76 -13.86
CA LYS A 12 -8.89 4.07 -14.43
C LYS A 12 -10.01 5.10 -14.24
N ARG A 13 -11.26 4.71 -14.52
CA ARG A 13 -12.41 5.61 -14.38
C ARG A 13 -12.63 6.04 -12.94
N GLU A 14 -12.47 5.12 -11.99
CA GLU A 14 -12.63 5.43 -10.58
C GLU A 14 -11.45 6.27 -10.04
N MET A 15 -10.22 5.96 -10.44
CA MET A 15 -9.05 6.74 -10.04
C MET A 15 -9.04 8.15 -10.62
N ALA A 16 -9.59 8.36 -11.82
CA ALA A 16 -9.76 9.69 -12.42
C ALA A 16 -10.68 10.62 -11.61
N LYS A 17 -11.45 10.09 -10.63
CA LYS A 17 -12.29 10.90 -9.74
C LYS A 17 -11.50 11.53 -8.59
N LEU A 18 -10.26 11.11 -8.35
CA LEU A 18 -9.40 11.72 -7.33
C LEU A 18 -9.13 13.17 -7.70
N THR A 19 -9.65 14.10 -6.91
CA THR A 19 -9.48 15.55 -7.13
C THR A 19 -8.28 16.13 -6.39
N ARG A 20 -7.65 15.35 -5.51
CA ARG A 20 -6.47 15.72 -4.72
C ARG A 20 -5.52 14.52 -4.64
N PRO A 21 -4.20 14.75 -4.56
CA PRO A 21 -3.25 13.69 -4.32
C PRO A 21 -3.58 12.97 -3.01
N VAL A 22 -3.53 11.64 -3.03
CA VAL A 22 -3.77 10.76 -1.89
C VAL A 22 -2.55 9.89 -1.69
N LYS A 23 -2.08 9.83 -0.44
CA LYS A 23 -0.99 8.95 -0.03
C LYS A 23 -1.55 7.87 0.87
N LEU A 24 -1.33 6.60 0.53
CA LEU A 24 -1.68 5.46 1.38
C LEU A 24 -0.42 4.92 2.04
N ASN A 25 -0.49 4.80 3.36
CA ASN A 25 0.57 4.21 4.16
C ASN A 25 0.25 2.73 4.35
N VAL A 26 1.07 1.83 3.81
CA VAL A 26 0.80 0.40 3.82
C VAL A 26 1.85 -0.31 4.64
N PHE A 27 1.44 -0.87 5.77
CA PHE A 27 2.30 -1.63 6.66
C PHE A 27 2.42 -3.07 6.16
N THR A 28 3.66 -3.49 5.88
CA THR A 28 4.05 -4.84 5.53
C THR A 28 5.21 -5.31 6.43
N CYS A 29 5.73 -6.52 6.19
CA CYS A 29 6.97 -7.02 6.83
C CYS A 29 7.93 -7.51 5.74
N LYS A 30 9.19 -7.07 5.82
CA LYS A 30 10.33 -7.64 5.12
C LYS A 30 11.39 -7.90 6.18
N GLU A 31 11.59 -9.15 6.59
CA GLU A 31 12.78 -9.47 7.38
C GLU A 31 14.00 -9.37 6.45
N LYS A 32 15.01 -8.63 6.89
CA LYS A 32 16.36 -8.74 6.35
C LYS A 32 17.04 -9.89 7.07
N GLN A 33 17.32 -10.97 6.36
CA GLN A 33 18.20 -12.00 6.86
C GLN A 33 19.61 -11.44 7.08
N LEU A 34 20.38 -12.08 7.96
CA LEU A 34 21.77 -11.72 8.28
C LEU A 34 22.71 -11.68 7.07
N ASP A 35 22.34 -12.35 5.97
CA ASP A 35 23.06 -12.38 4.70
C ASP A 35 22.67 -11.23 3.75
N GLY A 36 21.79 -10.33 4.18
CA GLY A 36 21.26 -9.22 3.38
C GLY A 36 20.13 -9.61 2.41
N SER A 37 19.73 -10.90 2.37
CA SER A 37 18.57 -11.34 1.59
C SER A 37 17.26 -10.96 2.30
N GLN A 38 16.22 -10.71 1.52
CA GLN A 38 14.91 -10.30 2.04
C GLN A 38 13.97 -11.51 2.04
N ILE A 39 13.51 -11.94 3.22
CA ILE A 39 12.38 -12.85 3.35
C ILE A 39 11.17 -12.02 3.79
N ARG A 40 10.10 -12.02 2.99
CA ARG A 40 8.81 -11.49 3.44
C ARG A 40 8.13 -12.56 4.29
N GLU A 41 7.96 -12.30 5.59
CA GLU A 41 7.16 -13.17 6.47
C GLU A 41 5.67 -13.19 6.06
N CYS A 42 5.22 -12.12 5.42
CA CYS A 42 3.83 -11.95 5.04
C CYS A 42 3.57 -12.46 3.62
N MET A 43 3.02 -13.69 3.52
CA MET A 43 2.63 -14.31 2.25
C MET A 43 1.66 -13.41 1.46
N ASP A 44 0.71 -12.78 2.15
CA ASP A 44 -0.34 -11.97 1.52
C ASP A 44 0.13 -10.57 1.12
N CYS A 45 1.23 -10.06 1.70
CA CYS A 45 1.71 -8.70 1.44
C CYS A 45 2.18 -8.52 0.00
N ASN A 46 2.71 -9.57 -0.65
CA ASN A 46 3.09 -9.51 -2.07
C ASN A 46 1.88 -9.29 -2.97
N GLN A 47 0.85 -10.11 -2.80
CA GLN A 47 -0.36 -10.02 -3.60
C GLN A 47 -1.10 -8.71 -3.31
N PHE A 48 -1.13 -8.29 -2.05
CA PHE A 48 -1.75 -7.04 -1.64
C PHE A 48 -1.06 -5.82 -2.25
N MET A 49 0.28 -5.75 -2.18
CA MET A 49 1.03 -4.66 -2.81
C MET A 49 0.90 -4.67 -4.33
N ALA A 50 0.94 -5.84 -4.97
CA ALA A 50 0.73 -5.96 -6.40
C ALA A 50 -0.64 -5.39 -6.82
N LEU A 51 -1.69 -5.67 -6.04
CA LEU A 51 -3.02 -5.10 -6.27
C LEU A 51 -2.99 -3.57 -6.14
N LEU A 52 -2.40 -3.03 -5.07
CA LEU A 52 -2.34 -1.58 -4.85
C LEU A 52 -1.55 -0.84 -5.93
N HIS A 53 -0.47 -1.42 -6.44
CA HIS A 53 0.28 -0.83 -7.56
C HIS A 53 -0.55 -0.74 -8.84
N VAL A 54 -1.48 -1.66 -9.09
CA VAL A 54 -2.42 -1.51 -10.23
C VAL A 54 -3.25 -0.23 -10.07
N TYR A 55 -3.70 0.12 -8.86
CA TYR A 55 -4.42 1.37 -8.64
C TYR A 55 -3.51 2.59 -8.81
N GLU A 56 -2.31 2.54 -8.24
CA GLU A 56 -1.30 3.61 -8.33
C GLU A 56 -0.94 3.93 -9.78
N GLU A 57 -0.58 2.92 -10.58
CA GLU A 57 -0.23 3.06 -12.00
C GLU A 57 -1.38 3.67 -12.83
N ASN A 58 -2.62 3.38 -12.45
CA ASN A 58 -3.82 3.88 -13.13
C ASN A 58 -4.38 5.15 -12.49
N SER A 59 -3.68 5.76 -11.53
CA SER A 59 -4.10 6.98 -10.85
C SER A 59 -3.61 8.28 -11.50
N ASN A 60 -2.77 8.18 -12.53
CA ASN A 60 -2.12 9.34 -13.16
C ASN A 60 -1.36 10.22 -12.13
N GLY A 61 -0.71 9.58 -11.15
CA GLY A 61 0.07 10.24 -10.10
C GLY A 61 -0.77 10.82 -8.95
N MET A 62 -2.08 10.61 -8.94
CA MET A 62 -2.97 11.09 -7.87
C MET A 62 -3.02 10.16 -6.66
N LEU A 63 -2.62 8.91 -6.81
CA LEU A 63 -2.46 7.96 -5.71
C LEU A 63 -0.97 7.63 -5.58
N THR A 64 -0.48 7.61 -4.35
CA THR A 64 0.88 7.16 -4.03
C THR A 64 0.80 6.13 -2.92
N ILE A 65 1.45 4.99 -3.11
CA ILE A 65 1.50 3.90 -2.13
C ILE A 65 2.87 3.93 -1.46
N GLU A 66 2.91 4.26 -0.17
CA GLU A 66 4.11 4.18 0.65
C GLU A 66 4.10 2.89 1.46
N GLU A 67 4.96 1.94 1.07
CA GLU A 67 5.18 0.71 1.82
C GLU A 67 6.10 0.98 3.02
N MET A 68 5.66 0.60 4.22
CA MET A 68 6.45 0.67 5.45
C MET A 68 6.56 -0.71 6.10
N CYS A 69 7.74 -1.04 6.62
CA CYS A 69 7.91 -2.24 7.43
C CYS A 69 7.49 -1.94 8.88
N ILE A 70 6.59 -2.73 9.45
CA ILE A 70 6.14 -2.57 10.84
C ILE A 70 7.31 -2.72 11.83
N ASP A 71 8.27 -3.60 11.52
CA ASP A 71 9.44 -3.90 12.37
C ASP A 71 10.51 -2.81 12.27
N GLU A 72 10.61 -2.13 11.13
CA GLU A 72 11.52 -0.99 10.96
C GLU A 72 10.94 0.31 11.54
N ASN A 73 9.61 0.37 11.73
CA ASN A 73 8.89 1.55 12.22
C ASN A 73 7.99 1.25 13.43
N PRO A 74 8.52 0.66 14.52
CA PRO A 74 7.70 0.12 15.61
C PRO A 74 6.95 1.21 16.40
N GLU A 75 7.57 2.37 16.61
CA GLU A 75 6.93 3.49 17.32
C GLU A 75 5.75 4.08 16.53
N PHE A 76 5.90 4.21 15.21
CA PHE A 76 4.84 4.71 14.36
C PHE A 76 3.70 3.69 14.23
N ALA A 77 4.01 2.40 14.06
CA ALA A 77 3.01 1.35 14.08
C ALA A 77 2.21 1.34 15.40
N LYS A 78 2.90 1.49 16.54
CA LYS A 78 2.27 1.55 17.86
C LYS A 78 1.39 2.79 18.04
N GLN A 79 1.76 3.94 17.49
CA GLN A 79 0.95 5.17 17.55
C GLN A 79 -0.46 4.97 16.98
N TYR A 80 -0.59 4.14 15.94
CA TYR A 80 -1.86 3.83 15.28
C TYR A 80 -2.38 2.41 15.57
N ASP A 81 -1.88 1.78 16.65
CA ASP A 81 -2.26 0.42 17.08
C ASP A 81 -2.19 -0.65 15.96
N ILE A 82 -1.24 -0.49 15.05
CA ILE A 82 -1.01 -1.42 13.95
C ILE A 82 -0.23 -2.60 14.52
N SER A 83 -0.90 -3.75 14.58
CA SER A 83 -0.36 -5.01 15.14
C SER A 83 -0.35 -6.16 14.14
N ARG A 84 -0.87 -5.94 12.92
CA ARG A 84 -1.02 -6.95 11.87
C ARG A 84 -0.67 -6.37 10.51
N VAL A 85 -0.18 -7.24 9.62
CA VAL A 85 0.16 -6.91 8.23
C VAL A 85 -0.54 -7.89 7.27
N PRO A 86 -0.90 -7.47 6.04
CA PRO A 86 -0.81 -6.10 5.54
C PRO A 86 -1.94 -5.20 6.11
N THR A 87 -1.63 -3.95 6.42
CA THR A 87 -2.61 -2.94 6.88
C THR A 87 -2.46 -1.64 6.10
N ILE A 88 -3.56 -1.07 5.61
CA ILE A 88 -3.58 0.29 5.05
C ILE A 88 -3.98 1.27 6.14
N LEU A 89 -3.14 2.26 6.38
CA LEU A 89 -3.42 3.41 7.22
C LEU A 89 -3.75 4.61 6.32
N PHE A 90 -4.96 5.13 6.46
CA PHE A 90 -5.36 6.41 5.89
C PHE A 90 -5.05 7.49 6.92
N ILE A 91 -4.31 8.53 6.54
CA ILE A 91 -4.11 9.70 7.40
C ILE A 91 -4.40 10.96 6.61
N ASP A 92 -4.94 11.96 7.29
CA ASP A 92 -5.09 13.31 6.77
C ASP A 92 -3.74 14.07 6.76
N GLU A 93 -3.76 15.30 6.24
CA GLU A 93 -2.59 16.18 6.18
C GLU A 93 -2.03 16.56 7.57
N THR A 94 -2.79 16.32 8.64
CA THR A 94 -2.40 16.59 10.03
C THR A 94 -1.86 15.34 10.75
N GLY A 95 -1.80 14.20 10.07
CA GLY A 95 -1.36 12.94 10.65
C GLY A 95 -2.38 12.33 11.60
N LYS A 96 -3.68 12.55 11.35
CA LYS A 96 -4.77 11.87 12.05
C LYS A 96 -5.40 10.85 11.13
N GLU A 97 -5.76 9.70 11.69
CA GLU A 97 -6.53 8.65 11.02
C GLU A 97 -7.95 9.10 10.68
#